data_AF-A0AAN9YQ83-F1
#
_entry.id   AF-A0AAN9YQ83-F1
#
_cell.length_a   1.000
_cell.length_b   1.000
_cell.length_c   1.000
_cell.angle_alpha   90.00
_cell.angle_beta   90.00
_cell.angle_gamma   90.00
#
_symmetry.space_group_name_H-M   'P 1'
#
loop_
_entity.id
_entity.type
_entity.pdbx_description
1 polymer ?
#
loop_
_entity_poly.entity_id
_entity_poly.type
_entity_poly.pdbx_seq_one_letter_code
_entity_poly.pdbx_strand_id
1 'polypeptide(L)'
;MAGAIQTYMSKHAVEYPMANHTSDVLLVHPTRFRRDDPSETTVTIQIQVSPIPKVPPAIEEVVCNDESDFPEHGDIDPETQKDYSEDFCLNFRDKPGQIGPYTTSVEYTYDSFNLFRGSTWYHFSVRWVPGCNLGTDTSQNMTWPVGGEGNEGLSCPEIMKNNYIKCNNGGVGGKTKAGCLSYTFKGT
;
A
#
# COMPACT_ATOMS: atom_id res chain seq x y z
N MET A 1 18.54 -33.51 -11.82
CA MET A 1 19.55 -32.43 -11.79
C MET A 1 18.82 -31.17 -11.37
N ALA A 2 18.94 -30.79 -10.10
CA ALA A 2 18.31 -29.57 -9.59
C ALA A 2 19.22 -28.39 -9.97
N GLY A 3 18.78 -27.55 -10.91
CA GLY A 3 19.45 -26.30 -11.22
C GLY A 3 19.21 -25.33 -10.09
N ALA A 4 20.28 -24.83 -9.48
CA ALA A 4 20.18 -23.76 -8.49
C ALA A 4 19.69 -22.48 -9.20
N ILE A 5 18.50 -22.01 -8.84
CA ILE A 5 18.01 -20.68 -9.22
C ILE A 5 18.79 -19.69 -8.35
N GLN A 6 19.62 -18.87 -8.98
CA GLN A 6 20.39 -17.82 -8.31
C GLN A 6 19.48 -16.59 -8.19
N THR A 7 18.86 -16.39 -7.04
CA THR A 7 18.01 -15.22 -6.77
C THR A 7 18.88 -14.04 -6.30
N TYR A 8 18.86 -12.92 -7.02
CA TYR A 8 19.41 -11.63 -6.57
C TYR A 8 18.28 -10.69 -6.11
N MET A 9 18.42 -10.15 -4.91
CA MET A 9 17.47 -9.20 -4.32
C MET A 9 18.08 -7.79 -4.32
N SER A 10 17.41 -6.82 -4.96
CA SER A 10 17.70 -5.40 -4.73
C SER A 10 16.59 -4.77 -3.89
N LYS A 11 16.97 -4.18 -2.75
CA LYS A 11 16.05 -3.48 -1.83
C LYS A 11 16.29 -1.98 -1.95
N HIS A 12 15.30 -1.22 -2.42
CA HIS A 12 15.34 0.24 -2.41
C HIS A 12 14.16 0.77 -1.60
N ALA A 13 14.45 1.33 -0.41
CA ALA A 13 13.52 2.19 0.31
C ALA A 13 13.84 3.63 -0.09
N VAL A 14 12.91 4.33 -0.73
CA VAL A 14 13.08 5.73 -1.13
C VAL A 14 12.28 6.62 -0.18
N GLU A 15 12.96 7.30 0.74
CA GLU A 15 12.38 8.36 1.57
C GLU A 15 12.41 9.69 0.79
N TYR A 16 11.25 10.33 0.59
CA TYR A 16 11.15 11.67 0.01
C TYR A 16 10.83 12.72 1.08
N PRO A 17 11.45 13.92 1.07
CA PRO A 17 11.23 14.95 2.08
C PRO A 17 9.92 15.74 1.87
N MET A 18 9.07 15.65 2.90
CA MET A 18 8.08 16.59 3.45
C MET A 18 7.64 17.81 2.61
N ALA A 19 6.38 17.81 2.16
CA ALA A 19 5.66 19.03 1.82
C ALA A 19 4.99 19.60 3.08
N ASN A 20 5.40 20.81 3.46
CA ASN A 20 4.97 21.55 4.63
C ASN A 20 3.56 22.11 4.39
N HIS A 21 2.51 21.55 5.01
CA HIS A 21 1.16 22.11 4.92
C HIS A 21 0.84 22.95 6.15
N THR A 22 0.92 24.27 5.97
CA THR A 22 0.38 25.27 6.89
C THR A 22 -1.14 25.10 6.99
N SER A 23 -1.65 24.88 8.20
CA SER A 23 -3.09 24.90 8.48
C SER A 23 -3.62 26.32 8.37
N ASP A 24 -4.70 26.50 7.60
CA ASP A 24 -5.43 27.76 7.47
C ASP A 24 -5.96 28.25 8.83
N VAL A 25 -5.42 29.39 9.29
CA VAL A 25 -5.92 30.11 10.46
C VAL A 25 -7.07 31.01 10.01
N LEU A 26 -8.30 30.64 10.33
CA LEU A 26 -9.48 31.48 10.09
C LEU A 26 -9.41 32.73 11.00
N LEU A 27 -9.11 33.89 10.41
CA LEU A 27 -9.11 35.19 11.10
C LEU A 27 -10.54 35.64 11.43
N VAL A 28 -10.92 35.56 12.71
CA VAL A 28 -12.15 36.19 13.21
C VAL A 28 -11.81 37.55 13.83
N HIS A 29 -12.40 38.61 13.29
CA HIS A 29 -12.17 39.99 13.71
C HIS A 29 -12.71 40.26 15.13
N PRO A 30 -12.00 41.00 16.00
CA PRO A 30 -12.50 41.30 17.34
C PRO A 30 -13.49 42.47 17.32
N THR A 31 -14.75 42.23 17.68
CA THR A 31 -15.67 43.30 18.09
C THR A 31 -15.24 43.87 19.45
N ARG A 32 -15.12 45.20 19.54
CA ARG A 32 -14.74 45.99 20.72
C ARG A 32 -15.42 45.48 22.01
N PHE A 33 -14.61 44.98 22.94
CA PHE A 33 -15.03 44.78 24.33
C PHE A 33 -15.00 46.10 25.11
N ARG A 34 -16.13 46.48 25.70
CA ARG A 34 -16.19 47.47 26.79
C ARG A 34 -15.53 46.84 28.02
N ARG A 35 -14.62 47.57 28.66
CA ARG A 35 -14.10 47.23 29.99
C ARG A 35 -15.24 47.37 30.99
N ASP A 36 -15.39 46.37 31.85
CA ASP A 36 -15.81 46.45 33.27
C ASP A 36 -16.51 45.13 33.63
N ASP A 37 -15.75 44.13 34.12
CA ASP A 37 -16.10 43.17 35.21
C ASP A 37 -15.01 42.05 35.30
N PRO A 38 -14.34 41.81 36.44
CA PRO A 38 -13.42 40.68 36.61
C PRO A 38 -14.17 39.45 37.10
N SER A 39 -14.99 38.84 36.24
CA SER A 39 -15.46 37.47 36.45
C SER A 39 -14.85 36.59 35.36
N GLU A 40 -13.78 35.89 35.72
CA GLU A 40 -13.08 34.94 34.87
C GLU A 40 -14.02 33.80 34.50
N THR A 41 -14.75 33.98 33.40
CA THR A 41 -15.65 32.98 32.86
C THR A 41 -14.82 32.06 31.96
N THR A 42 -14.41 30.91 32.49
CA THR A 42 -13.74 29.88 31.70
C THR A 42 -14.74 29.29 30.71
N VAL A 43 -14.62 29.66 29.43
CA VAL A 43 -15.46 29.11 28.36
C VAL A 43 -14.87 27.77 27.92
N THR A 44 -15.41 26.68 28.46
CA THR A 44 -15.03 25.32 28.04
C THR A 44 -15.69 25.01 26.69
N ILE A 45 -14.93 25.14 25.59
CA ILE A 45 -15.38 24.74 24.25
C ILE A 45 -15.28 23.21 24.17
N GLN A 46 -16.41 22.51 24.31
CA GLN A 46 -16.45 21.07 24.05
C GLN A 46 -16.56 20.82 22.55
N ILE A 47 -15.41 20.62 21.89
CA ILE A 47 -15.38 20.15 20.50
C ILE A 47 -15.84 18.69 20.49
N GLN A 48 -17.10 18.46 20.14
CA GLN A 48 -17.60 17.11 19.89
C GLN A 48 -17.05 16.61 18.55
N VAL A 49 -15.88 15.98 18.58
CA VAL A 49 -15.37 15.22 17.45
C VAL A 49 -16.26 13.99 17.29
N SER A 50 -17.25 14.06 16.41
CA SER A 50 -18.01 12.87 16.03
C SER A 50 -17.04 11.84 15.45
N PRO A 51 -17.05 10.57 15.91
CA PRO A 51 -16.21 9.55 15.32
C PRO A 51 -16.61 9.39 13.85
N ILE A 52 -15.64 9.57 12.95
CA ILE A 52 -15.83 9.31 11.52
C ILE A 52 -16.29 7.85 11.38
N PRO A 53 -17.39 7.56 10.67
CA PRO A 53 -17.83 6.18 10.46
C PRO A 53 -16.70 5.37 9.84
N LYS A 54 -16.26 4.32 10.56
CA LYS A 54 -15.20 3.42 10.10
C LYS A 54 -15.77 2.51 9.00
N VAL A 55 -15.75 2.98 7.76
CA VAL A 55 -16.01 2.11 6.60
C VAL A 55 -14.87 1.09 6.56
N PRO A 56 -15.15 -0.22 6.63
CA PRO A 56 -14.10 -1.23 6.54
C PRO A 56 -13.36 -1.08 5.22
N PRO A 57 -12.01 -1.15 5.22
CA PRO A 57 -11.25 -1.32 3.99
C PRO A 57 -11.86 -2.45 3.16
N ALA A 58 -12.15 -2.19 1.88
CA ALA A 58 -12.69 -3.18 0.94
C ALA A 58 -11.66 -3.49 -0.15
N ILE A 59 -11.75 -4.68 -0.73
CA ILE A 59 -10.95 -5.09 -1.88
C ILE A 59 -11.70 -4.70 -3.15
N GLU A 60 -11.05 -3.93 -4.00
CA GLU A 60 -11.53 -3.56 -5.34
C GLU A 60 -11.16 -4.65 -6.37
N GLU A 61 -11.74 -4.57 -7.56
CA GLU A 61 -11.39 -5.48 -8.66
C GLU A 61 -9.94 -5.25 -9.13
N VAL A 62 -9.35 -6.31 -9.69
CA VAL A 62 -8.03 -6.25 -10.33
C VAL A 62 -8.09 -5.34 -11.54
N VAL A 63 -7.14 -4.41 -11.63
CA VAL A 63 -6.86 -3.61 -12.82
C VAL A 63 -5.60 -4.17 -13.48
N CYS A 64 -5.76 -4.80 -14.65
CA CYS A 64 -4.67 -5.38 -15.40
C CYS A 64 -3.83 -4.33 -16.12
N ASN A 65 -2.53 -4.56 -16.20
CA ASN A 65 -1.63 -3.79 -17.03
C ASN A 65 -1.84 -4.15 -18.52
N ASP A 66 -1.54 -3.22 -19.43
CA ASP A 66 -1.47 -3.51 -20.87
C ASP A 66 -0.13 -4.18 -21.17
N GLU A 67 -0.15 -5.36 -21.80
CA GLU A 67 1.06 -6.11 -22.15
C GLU A 67 1.99 -5.31 -23.08
N SER A 68 1.42 -4.44 -23.93
CA SER A 68 2.19 -3.64 -24.89
C SER A 68 3.09 -2.58 -24.24
N ASP A 69 2.82 -2.20 -22.99
CA ASP A 69 3.66 -1.29 -22.21
C ASP A 69 4.95 -1.98 -21.71
N PHE A 70 5.09 -3.30 -21.89
CA PHE A 70 6.18 -4.13 -21.38
C PHE A 70 6.77 -4.99 -22.49
N PRO A 71 7.47 -4.38 -23.47
CA PRO A 71 8.05 -5.14 -24.57
C PRO A 71 9.16 -6.07 -24.06
N GLU A 72 9.19 -7.28 -24.63
CA GLU A 72 10.28 -8.26 -24.48
C GLU A 72 10.53 -8.75 -23.04
N HIS A 73 9.48 -9.20 -22.34
CA HIS A 73 9.63 -9.92 -21.07
C HIS A 73 9.70 -11.44 -21.24
N GLY A 74 10.39 -12.12 -20.32
CA GLY A 74 10.37 -13.58 -20.23
C GLY A 74 9.02 -14.11 -19.72
N ASP A 75 8.80 -15.43 -19.83
CA ASP A 75 7.63 -16.06 -19.23
C ASP A 75 7.66 -15.92 -17.71
N ILE A 76 6.52 -15.56 -17.12
CA ILE A 76 6.31 -15.58 -15.68
C ILE A 76 5.88 -16.98 -15.26
N ASP A 77 6.69 -17.62 -14.43
CA ASP A 77 6.39 -18.92 -13.86
C ASP A 77 5.40 -18.76 -12.68
N PRO A 78 4.21 -19.42 -12.71
CA PRO A 78 3.20 -19.28 -11.67
C PRO A 78 3.67 -19.69 -10.27
N GLU A 79 4.52 -20.71 -10.17
CA GLU A 79 5.02 -21.21 -8.88
C GLU A 79 6.04 -20.22 -8.29
N THR A 80 6.97 -19.75 -9.10
CA THR A 80 7.93 -18.70 -8.74
C THR A 80 7.23 -17.40 -8.34
N GLN A 81 6.19 -16.98 -9.07
CA GLN A 81 5.39 -15.80 -8.74
C GLN A 81 4.72 -15.94 -7.36
N LYS A 82 4.19 -17.12 -7.06
CA LYS A 82 3.59 -17.44 -5.75
C LYS A 82 4.63 -17.37 -4.64
N ASP A 83 5.78 -18.03 -4.82
CA ASP A 83 6.82 -18.10 -3.79
C ASP A 83 7.42 -16.71 -3.49
N TYR A 84 7.67 -15.89 -4.53
CA TYR A 84 8.12 -14.52 -4.34
C TYR A 84 7.03 -13.61 -3.75
N SER A 85 5.74 -13.88 -4.02
CA SER A 85 4.64 -13.17 -3.34
C SER A 85 4.64 -13.47 -1.84
N GLU A 86 4.81 -14.74 -1.45
CA GLU A 86 4.90 -15.15 -0.04
C GLU A 86 6.12 -14.50 0.63
N ASP A 87 7.29 -14.56 0.01
CA ASP A 87 8.52 -13.94 0.52
C ASP A 87 8.36 -12.42 0.70
N PHE A 88 7.90 -11.71 -0.34
CA PHE A 88 7.68 -10.27 -0.28
C PHE A 88 6.71 -9.88 0.85
N CYS A 89 5.61 -10.60 0.99
CA CYS A 89 4.56 -10.27 1.95
C CYS A 89 4.88 -10.67 3.40
N LEU A 90 5.74 -11.68 3.62
CA LEU A 90 6.03 -12.24 4.94
C LEU A 90 7.37 -11.79 5.54
N ASN A 91 8.26 -11.20 4.75
CA ASN A 91 9.53 -10.65 5.23
C ASN A 91 9.39 -9.47 6.22
N PHE A 92 8.16 -9.02 6.50
CA PHE A 92 7.86 -8.00 7.51
C PHE A 92 7.44 -8.59 8.87
N ARG A 93 7.62 -9.89 9.14
CA ARG A 93 7.10 -10.55 10.37
C ARG A 93 7.42 -9.86 11.71
N ASP A 94 8.51 -9.10 11.82
CA ASP A 94 8.93 -8.46 13.09
C ASP A 94 8.31 -7.07 13.35
N LYS A 95 7.59 -6.50 12.38
CA LYS A 95 6.74 -5.32 12.57
C LYS A 95 5.49 -5.54 11.72
N PRO A 96 4.26 -5.48 12.26
CA PRO A 96 3.08 -5.57 11.40
C PRO A 96 3.30 -4.57 10.27
N GLY A 97 3.31 -5.03 9.01
CA GLY A 97 3.73 -4.25 7.84
C GLY A 97 2.79 -3.08 7.63
N GLN A 98 2.84 -2.10 8.52
CA GLN A 98 1.92 -0.98 8.60
C GLN A 98 2.43 0.05 7.61
N ILE A 99 1.68 0.20 6.53
CA ILE A 99 1.95 1.19 5.49
C ILE A 99 0.95 2.33 5.70
N GLY A 100 1.44 3.55 5.63
CA GLY A 100 0.69 4.78 5.96
C GLY A 100 1.15 5.94 5.09
N PRO A 101 0.64 7.15 5.30
CA PRO A 101 1.06 8.31 4.51
C PRO A 101 2.53 8.70 4.75
N TYR A 102 3.15 8.23 5.84
CA TYR A 102 4.57 8.47 6.16
C TYR A 102 5.51 7.36 5.66
N THR A 103 5.00 6.14 5.54
CA THR A 103 5.70 5.01 4.90
C THR A 103 4.94 4.67 3.64
N THR A 104 5.23 5.39 2.55
CA THR A 104 4.31 5.42 1.40
C THR A 104 4.44 4.20 0.51
N SER A 105 5.59 3.52 0.43
CA SER A 105 5.72 2.30 -0.37
C SER A 105 6.75 1.31 0.16
N VAL A 106 6.57 0.06 -0.24
CA VAL A 106 7.51 -1.06 -0.11
C VAL A 106 7.58 -1.74 -1.47
N GLU A 107 8.78 -1.97 -2.00
CA GLU A 107 8.99 -2.47 -3.37
C GLU A 107 10.15 -3.45 -3.42
N TYR A 108 9.92 -4.66 -3.93
CA TYR A 108 10.93 -5.70 -4.10
C TYR A 108 10.96 -6.14 -5.56
N THR A 109 12.16 -6.38 -6.05
CA THR A 109 12.39 -6.95 -7.39
C THR A 109 13.24 -8.20 -7.23
N TYR A 110 12.77 -9.28 -7.85
CA TYR A 110 13.46 -10.56 -7.93
C TYR A 110 13.79 -10.83 -9.40
N ASP A 111 14.96 -11.41 -9.67
CA ASP A 111 15.27 -12.01 -10.95
C ASP A 111 15.14 -13.53 -10.89
N SER A 112 14.64 -14.10 -11.98
CA SER A 112 14.78 -15.51 -12.29
C SER A 112 15.53 -15.61 -13.62
N PHE A 113 16.76 -16.12 -13.56
CA PHE A 113 17.55 -16.37 -14.76
C PHE A 113 17.35 -17.81 -15.24
N ASN A 114 16.91 -17.94 -16.49
CA ASN A 114 16.86 -19.24 -17.17
C ASN A 114 17.71 -19.19 -18.44
N LEU A 115 18.72 -20.05 -18.52
CA LEU A 115 19.63 -20.15 -19.67
C LEU A 115 18.93 -20.33 -21.03
N PHE A 116 17.69 -20.83 -21.05
CA PHE A 116 16.91 -21.09 -22.26
C PHE A 116 15.74 -20.11 -22.48
N ARG A 117 15.34 -19.33 -21.47
CA ARG A 117 14.18 -18.42 -21.54
C ARG A 117 14.51 -16.95 -21.26
N GLY A 118 15.79 -16.63 -21.02
CA GLY A 118 16.22 -15.28 -20.67
C GLY A 118 16.07 -14.96 -19.18
N SER A 119 16.27 -13.70 -18.83
CA SER A 119 16.00 -13.18 -17.49
C SER A 119 14.55 -12.72 -17.41
N THR A 120 13.82 -13.16 -16.39
CA THR A 120 12.50 -12.65 -16.05
C THR A 120 12.57 -11.94 -14.70
N TRP A 121 11.97 -10.76 -14.59
CA TRP A 121 11.92 -9.95 -13.39
C TRP A 121 10.52 -9.96 -12.79
N TYR A 122 10.47 -10.13 -11.48
CA TYR A 122 9.23 -10.17 -10.70
C TYR A 122 9.25 -8.96 -9.77
N HIS A 123 8.41 -7.99 -10.06
CA HIS A 123 8.27 -6.77 -9.28
C HIS A 123 7.03 -6.83 -8.41
N PHE A 124 7.21 -6.59 -7.11
CA PHE A 124 6.14 -6.53 -6.13
C PHE A 124 6.18 -5.18 -5.44
N SER A 125 5.02 -4.53 -5.30
CA SER A 125 4.94 -3.31 -4.51
C SER A 125 3.63 -3.18 -3.75
N VAL A 126 3.71 -2.57 -2.57
CA VAL A 126 2.54 -2.08 -1.83
C VAL A 126 2.74 -0.60 -1.56
N ARG A 127 1.73 0.20 -1.90
CA ARG A 127 1.80 1.65 -1.77
C ARG A 127 0.56 2.22 -1.09
N TRP A 128 0.74 3.21 -0.21
CA TRP A 128 -0.33 4.05 0.29
C TRP A 128 -0.86 4.94 -0.84
N VAL A 129 -2.16 4.82 -1.14
CA VAL A 129 -2.81 5.61 -2.20
C VAL A 129 -2.82 7.08 -1.79
N PRO A 130 -2.28 8.00 -2.62
CA PRO A 130 -2.26 9.43 -2.30
C PRO A 130 -3.66 9.97 -2.03
N GLY A 131 -3.80 10.78 -0.98
CA GLY A 131 -5.07 11.36 -0.56
C GLY A 131 -6.02 10.38 0.13
N CYS A 132 -5.65 9.10 0.30
CA CYS A 132 -6.47 8.14 1.04
C CYS A 132 -6.35 8.37 2.56
N ASN A 133 -7.49 8.25 3.26
CA ASN A 133 -7.63 8.50 4.69
C ASN A 133 -8.57 7.45 5.31
N LEU A 134 -8.15 6.79 6.40
CA LEU A 134 -8.94 5.79 7.14
C LEU A 134 -9.56 6.35 8.43
N GLY A 135 -9.88 7.64 8.44
CA GLY A 135 -10.36 8.35 9.63
C GLY A 135 -9.25 8.52 10.67
N THR A 136 -9.37 7.83 11.80
CA THR A 136 -8.40 7.87 12.91
C THR A 136 -7.18 6.98 12.67
N ASP A 137 -7.28 5.99 11.78
CA ASP A 137 -6.20 5.07 11.50
C ASP A 137 -5.18 5.74 10.56
N THR A 138 -3.92 5.81 10.97
CA THR A 138 -2.82 6.44 10.21
C THR A 138 -2.00 5.43 9.40
N SER A 139 -2.34 4.15 9.48
CA SER A 139 -1.69 3.08 8.72
C SER A 139 -2.65 1.91 8.52
N GLN A 140 -2.31 1.04 7.58
CA GLN A 140 -3.05 -0.19 7.30
C GLN A 140 -2.09 -1.38 7.28
N ASN A 141 -2.57 -2.53 7.76
CA ASN A 141 -1.80 -3.77 7.76
C ASN A 141 -1.59 -4.27 6.32
N MET A 142 -0.35 -4.32 5.86
CA MET A 142 -0.01 -4.83 4.53
C MET A 142 -0.35 -6.30 4.37
N THR A 143 -0.11 -7.14 5.38
CA THR A 143 -0.37 -8.59 5.29
C THR A 143 -1.86 -8.89 5.24
N TRP A 144 -2.68 -8.15 5.99
CA TRP A 144 -4.13 -8.31 6.08
C TRP A 144 -4.84 -6.96 5.93
N PRO A 145 -4.97 -6.42 4.69
CA PRO A 145 -5.42 -5.05 4.46
C PRO A 145 -6.88 -4.77 4.82
N VAL A 146 -7.73 -5.80 4.71
CA VAL A 146 -9.18 -5.68 4.86
C VAL A 146 -9.76 -6.59 5.95
N GLY A 147 -8.90 -7.26 6.71
CA GLY A 147 -9.31 -8.20 7.75
C GLY A 147 -9.42 -7.54 9.13
N GLY A 148 -10.60 -7.65 9.75
CA GLY A 148 -10.78 -7.50 11.20
C GLY A 148 -10.36 -8.75 11.99
N GLU A 149 -10.67 -8.80 13.29
CA GLU A 149 -10.42 -9.99 14.12
C GLU A 149 -11.03 -11.24 13.45
N GLY A 150 -10.18 -12.17 13.00
CA GLY A 150 -10.59 -13.41 12.32
C GLY A 150 -10.03 -13.65 10.91
N ASN A 151 -9.34 -12.68 10.30
CA ASN A 151 -8.71 -12.83 8.96
C ASN A 151 -9.69 -13.16 7.81
N GLU A 152 -10.92 -12.65 7.83
CA GLU A 152 -11.98 -12.96 6.84
C GLU A 152 -11.81 -12.26 5.46
N GLY A 153 -10.59 -11.91 5.05
CA GLY A 153 -10.32 -11.22 3.78
C GLY A 153 -9.09 -11.77 3.06
N LEU A 154 -8.79 -11.28 1.85
CA LEU A 154 -7.57 -11.71 1.16
C LEU A 154 -6.32 -11.11 1.83
N SER A 155 -5.33 -11.97 2.03
CA SER A 155 -3.99 -11.62 2.46
C SER A 155 -3.15 -11.01 1.33
N CYS A 156 -2.04 -10.38 1.69
CA CYS A 156 -1.06 -9.85 0.72
C CYS A 156 -0.64 -10.88 -0.34
N PRO A 157 -0.21 -12.13 0.01
CA PRO A 157 0.15 -13.13 -1.00
C PRO A 157 -1.01 -13.46 -1.94
N GLU A 158 -2.23 -13.56 -1.42
CA GLU A 158 -3.41 -13.87 -2.22
C GLU A 158 -3.78 -12.72 -3.17
N ILE A 159 -3.64 -11.47 -2.73
CA ILE A 159 -3.85 -10.29 -3.57
C ILE A 159 -2.78 -10.25 -4.68
N MET A 160 -1.50 -10.47 -4.36
CA MET A 160 -0.42 -10.49 -5.35
C MET A 160 -0.58 -11.62 -6.37
N LYS A 161 -0.98 -12.82 -5.91
CA LYS A 161 -1.31 -13.93 -6.79
C LYS A 161 -2.51 -13.59 -7.68
N ASN A 162 -3.55 -12.96 -7.15
CA ASN A 162 -4.72 -12.55 -7.91
C ASN A 162 -4.40 -11.51 -8.99
N ASN A 163 -3.49 -10.56 -8.70
CA ASN A 163 -2.99 -9.60 -9.69
C ASN A 163 -2.30 -10.29 -10.89
N TYR A 164 -1.78 -11.50 -10.70
CA TYR A 164 -1.25 -12.33 -11.79
C TYR A 164 -2.36 -13.16 -12.44
N ILE A 165 -2.98 -14.09 -11.71
CA ILE A 165 -3.85 -15.12 -12.32
C ILE A 165 -5.16 -14.59 -12.90
N LYS A 166 -5.63 -13.40 -12.47
CA LYS A 166 -6.85 -12.79 -13.00
C LYS A 166 -6.58 -11.92 -14.23
N CYS A 167 -5.31 -11.71 -14.58
CA CYS A 167 -4.91 -10.95 -15.77
C CYS A 167 -4.39 -11.90 -16.85
N ASN A 168 -5.07 -11.93 -17.99
CA ASN A 168 -4.62 -12.66 -19.17
C ASN A 168 -3.85 -11.70 -20.11
N ASN A 169 -2.65 -11.30 -19.69
CA ASN A 169 -1.83 -10.26 -20.34
C ASN A 169 -0.34 -10.64 -20.42
N GLY A 170 -0.04 -11.84 -20.89
CA GLY A 170 1.33 -12.34 -21.03
C GLY A 170 2.07 -12.61 -19.70
N GLY A 171 1.43 -12.34 -18.55
CA GLY A 171 2.04 -12.47 -17.22
C GLY A 171 2.51 -11.14 -16.62
N VAL A 172 2.33 -10.02 -17.32
CA VAL A 172 2.64 -8.67 -16.83
C VAL A 172 1.83 -8.32 -15.57
N GLY A 173 0.68 -8.95 -15.36
CA GLY A 173 -0.06 -8.83 -14.11
C GLY A 173 -0.83 -7.51 -13.98
N GLY A 174 -0.94 -6.98 -12.76
CA GLY A 174 -1.83 -5.87 -12.49
C GLY A 174 -1.77 -5.36 -11.06
N LYS A 175 -2.78 -4.60 -10.69
CA LYS A 175 -2.91 -4.01 -9.35
C LYS A 175 -4.30 -4.18 -8.77
N THR A 176 -4.37 -4.28 -7.45
CA THR A 176 -5.60 -4.32 -6.67
C THR A 176 -5.49 -3.30 -5.55
N LYS A 177 -6.55 -2.51 -5.36
CA LYS A 177 -6.67 -1.65 -4.19
C LYS A 177 -7.43 -2.37 -3.09
N ALA A 178 -6.87 -2.33 -1.88
CA ALA A 178 -7.48 -2.90 -0.68
C ALA A 178 -7.42 -1.82 0.41
N GLY A 179 -8.53 -1.13 0.67
CA GLY A 179 -8.53 0.08 1.50
C GLY A 179 -7.64 1.19 0.93
N CYS A 180 -6.69 1.66 1.73
CA CYS A 180 -5.71 2.68 1.32
C CYS A 180 -4.41 2.11 0.74
N LEU A 181 -4.33 0.79 0.57
CA LEU A 181 -3.14 0.13 0.01
C LEU A 181 -3.41 -0.32 -1.42
N SER A 182 -2.48 -0.01 -2.32
CA SER A 182 -2.43 -0.53 -3.69
C SER A 182 -1.36 -1.60 -3.76
N TYR A 183 -1.76 -2.83 -4.09
CA TYR A 183 -0.89 -3.98 -4.28
C TYR A 183 -0.65 -4.15 -5.77
N THR A 184 0.60 -4.21 -6.20
CA THR A 184 0.96 -4.37 -7.62
C THR A 184 1.90 -5.55 -7.77
N PHE A 185 1.58 -6.42 -8.73
CA PHE A 185 2.53 -7.37 -9.28
C PHE A 185 2.81 -6.98 -10.74
N LYS A 186 4.09 -6.98 -11.13
CA LYS A 186 4.50 -6.75 -12.51
C LYS A 186 5.60 -7.74 -12.92
N GLY A 187 5.35 -8.49 -13.97
CA GLY A 187 6.35 -9.30 -14.67
C GLY A 187 6.99 -8.54 -15.83
N THR A 188 8.32 -8.52 -15.93
CA THR A 188 9.07 -7.92 -17.07
C THR A 188 10.31 -8.70 -17.45
#